data_AF-A0A7S3LY87-F1
#
_entry.id   AF-A0A7S3LY87-F1
#
_cell.length_a   1.000
_cell.length_b   1.000
_cell.length_c   1.000
_cell.angle_alpha   90.00
_cell.angle_beta   90.00
_cell.angle_gamma   90.00
#
_symmetry.space_group_name_H-M   'P 1'
#
loop_
_entity.id
_entity.type
_entity.pdbx_description
1 polymer ?
#
loop_
_entity_poly.entity_id
_entity_poly.type
_entity_poly.pdbx_seq_one_letter_code
_entity_poly.pdbx_strand_id
1 'polypeptide(L)'
;VLQQTSEARSPSVKKFKDLLVSVIADKHQTILAKSGAILASGILDAGGGNVVVSMQSRAGFMKMGGAVGIMMFLQHWYWYPLQPFLSLAFSPTMFIGLNKDFDLPTQFEVTCNAPPAMFAYHKVEEK
;
A
#
# COMPACT_ATOMS: atom_id res chain seq x y z
N VAL A 1 -9.24 5.10 -4.03
CA VAL A 1 -7.98 4.61 -3.41
C VAL A 1 -8.26 3.24 -2.84
N LEU A 2 -7.58 2.20 -3.34
CA LEU A 2 -7.78 0.81 -2.89
C LEU A 2 -6.75 0.37 -1.84
N GLN A 3 -5.54 0.95 -1.88
CA GLN A 3 -4.48 0.69 -0.91
C GLN A 3 -4.89 1.16 0.50
N GLN A 4 -4.64 0.32 1.51
CA GLN A 4 -4.99 0.54 2.93
C GLN A 4 -6.49 0.73 3.25
N THR A 5 -7.37 0.55 2.26
CA THR A 5 -8.81 0.73 2.46
C THR A 5 -9.41 -0.59 2.97
N SER A 6 -10.11 -0.54 4.10
CA SER A 6 -10.87 -1.69 4.60
C SER A 6 -12.13 -1.94 3.77
N GLU A 7 -12.65 -3.17 3.81
CA GLU A 7 -13.89 -3.54 3.12
C GLU A 7 -15.09 -2.69 3.55
N ALA A 8 -15.12 -2.30 4.84
CA ALA A 8 -16.16 -1.43 5.39
C ALA A 8 -16.10 -0.01 4.80
N ARG A 9 -14.92 0.46 4.37
CA ARG A 9 -14.74 1.77 3.72
C ARG A 9 -14.98 1.70 2.22
N SER A 10 -14.62 0.59 1.56
CA SER A 10 -14.91 0.41 0.14
C SER A 10 -15.11 -1.06 -0.24
N PRO A 11 -16.33 -1.47 -0.63
CA PRO A 11 -16.63 -2.86 -0.99
C PRO A 11 -15.97 -3.30 -2.31
N SER A 12 -15.42 -2.38 -3.09
CA SER A 12 -14.68 -2.70 -4.32
C SER A 12 -13.32 -3.35 -4.06
N VAL A 13 -12.75 -3.18 -2.87
CA VAL A 13 -11.44 -3.76 -2.51
C VAL A 13 -11.50 -5.28 -2.55
N LYS A 14 -12.54 -5.89 -1.97
CA LYS A 14 -12.74 -7.35 -1.98
C LYS A 14 -12.88 -7.89 -3.39
N LYS A 15 -13.77 -7.28 -4.19
CA LYS A 15 -13.98 -7.64 -5.59
C LYS A 15 -12.68 -7.60 -6.41
N PHE A 16 -11.84 -6.59 -6.16
CA PHE A 16 -10.56 -6.45 -6.85
C PHE A 16 -9.54 -7.50 -6.40
N LYS A 17 -9.44 -7.79 -5.09
CA LYS A 17 -8.57 -8.87 -4.58
C LYS A 17 -8.96 -10.24 -5.16
N ASP A 18 -10.25 -10.56 -5.17
CA ASP A 18 -10.77 -11.80 -5.73
C ASP A 18 -10.45 -11.92 -7.24
N LEU A 19 -10.53 -10.81 -7.98
CA LEU A 19 -10.12 -10.74 -9.38
C LEU A 19 -8.63 -11.00 -9.58
N LEU A 20 -7.76 -10.44 -8.73
CA LEU A 20 -6.32 -10.67 -8.84
C LEU A 20 -5.99 -12.14 -8.60
N VAL A 21 -6.58 -12.76 -7.58
CA VAL A 21 -6.37 -14.18 -7.28
C VAL A 21 -6.86 -15.07 -8.42
N SER A 22 -8.01 -14.78 -9.03
CA SER A 22 -8.54 -15.56 -10.14
C SER A 22 -7.65 -15.48 -11.39
N VAL A 23 -7.14 -14.29 -11.73
CA VAL A 23 -6.22 -14.08 -12.86
C VAL A 23 -4.89 -14.82 -12.65
N ILE A 24 -4.38 -14.87 -11.41
CA ILE A 24 -3.13 -15.58 -11.09
C ILE A 24 -3.32 -17.10 -11.22
N ALA A 25 -4.47 -17.63 -10.76
CA ALA A 25 -4.76 -19.06 -10.77
C ALA A 25 -5.13 -19.61 -12.17
N ASP A 26 -5.75 -18.79 -13.02
CA ASP A 26 -6.21 -19.20 -14.35
C ASP A 26 -5.02 -19.55 -15.27
N LYS A 27 -4.99 -20.78 -15.81
CA LYS A 27 -3.93 -21.26 -16.70
C LYS A 27 -3.98 -20.61 -18.10
N HIS A 28 -5.14 -20.13 -18.52
CA HIS A 28 -5.35 -19.58 -19.86
C HIS A 28 -4.93 -18.11 -19.99
N GLN A 29 -4.61 -17.45 -18.87
CA GLN A 29 -4.12 -16.07 -18.88
C GLN A 29 -2.67 -15.99 -19.37
N THR A 30 -2.38 -14.90 -20.09
CA THR A 30 -1.02 -14.60 -20.54
C THR A 30 -0.07 -14.38 -19.37
N ILE A 31 1.22 -14.69 -19.55
CA ILE A 31 2.26 -14.51 -18.52
C ILE A 31 2.32 -13.05 -18.07
N LEU A 32 2.14 -12.10 -18.99
CA LEU A 32 2.17 -10.68 -18.69
C LEU A 32 0.99 -10.26 -17.81
N ALA A 33 -0.22 -10.77 -18.08
CA ALA A 33 -1.39 -10.51 -17.25
C ALA A 33 -1.19 -11.06 -15.83
N LYS A 34 -0.62 -12.26 -15.70
CA LYS A 34 -0.28 -12.85 -14.39
C LYS A 34 0.76 -12.04 -13.65
N SER A 35 1.82 -11.62 -14.32
CA SER A 35 2.85 -10.77 -13.73
C SER A 35 2.28 -9.45 -13.22
N GLY A 36 1.37 -8.83 -13.99
CA GLY A 36 0.68 -7.61 -13.56
C GLY A 36 -0.24 -7.84 -12.36
N ALA A 37 -0.95 -8.97 -12.31
CA ALA A 37 -1.80 -9.32 -11.19
C ALA A 37 -1.01 -9.58 -9.89
N ILE A 38 0.13 -10.29 -9.98
CA ILE A 38 1.05 -10.50 -8.85
C ILE A 38 1.58 -9.16 -8.34
N LEU A 39 2.02 -8.30 -9.25
CA LEU A 39 2.55 -6.99 -8.91
C LEU A 39 1.48 -6.09 -8.26
N ALA A 40 0.25 -6.10 -8.78
CA ALA A 40 -0.87 -5.37 -8.21
C ALA A 40 -1.20 -5.84 -6.78
N SER A 41 -1.21 -7.17 -6.54
CA SER A 41 -1.39 -7.73 -5.18
C SER A 41 -0.27 -7.27 -4.23
N GLY A 42 0.98 -7.29 -4.69
CA GLY A 42 2.13 -6.82 -3.91
C GLY A 42 2.06 -5.32 -3.56
N ILE A 43 1.56 -4.48 -4.48
CA ILE A 43 1.35 -3.05 -4.21
C ILE A 43 0.19 -2.84 -3.22
N LEU A 44 -0.89 -3.61 -3.36
CA LEU A 44 -2.08 -3.48 -2.53
C LEU A 44 -1.79 -3.78 -1.06
N ASP A 45 -0.98 -4.80 -0.81
CA ASP A 45 -0.57 -5.24 0.53
C ASP A 45 0.86 -4.77 0.90
N ALA A 46 1.37 -3.75 0.20
CA ALA A 46 2.71 -3.20 0.43
C ALA A 46 2.90 -2.79 1.90
N GLY A 47 4.10 -3.03 2.44
CA GLY A 47 4.47 -2.68 3.82
C GLY A 47 3.56 -3.30 4.90
N GLY A 48 2.94 -4.45 4.61
CA GLY A 48 1.99 -5.11 5.52
C GLY A 48 0.71 -4.30 5.74
N GLY A 49 0.32 -3.46 4.78
CA GLY A 49 -0.82 -2.55 4.88
C GLY A 49 -0.53 -1.24 5.63
N ASN A 50 0.72 -0.99 6.02
CA ASN A 50 1.11 0.21 6.79
C ASN A 50 1.65 1.37 5.94
N VAL A 51 1.77 1.18 4.62
CA VAL A 51 2.28 2.21 3.70
C VAL A 51 1.27 2.53 2.60
N VAL A 52 1.37 3.76 2.10
CA VAL A 52 0.63 4.25 0.92
C VAL A 52 1.59 4.84 -0.09
N VAL A 53 1.28 4.68 -1.37
CA VAL A 53 1.96 5.41 -2.44
C VAL A 53 1.56 6.88 -2.37
N SER A 54 2.52 7.78 -2.13
CA SER A 54 2.24 9.22 -2.06
C SER A 54 3.37 10.07 -2.64
N MET A 55 3.02 10.97 -3.55
CA MET A 55 3.92 11.95 -4.16
C MET A 55 3.87 13.32 -3.49
N GLN A 56 2.88 13.57 -2.63
CA GLN A 56 2.68 14.87 -2.00
C GLN A 56 2.79 14.73 -0.48
N SER A 57 3.45 15.68 0.15
CA SER A 57 3.43 15.79 1.61
C SER A 57 2.08 16.36 2.07
N ARG A 58 1.73 16.11 3.34
CA ARG A 58 0.54 16.70 3.96
C ARG A 58 0.55 18.24 3.95
N ALA A 59 1.74 18.83 3.92
CA ALA A 59 1.94 20.28 3.85
C ALA A 59 1.87 20.85 2.41
N GLY A 60 1.59 20.02 1.40
CA GLY A 60 1.39 20.44 0.01
C GLY A 60 2.62 20.39 -0.88
N PHE A 61 3.83 20.24 -0.32
CA PHE A 61 5.07 20.10 -1.10
C PHE A 61 5.19 18.73 -1.77
N MET A 62 5.76 18.68 -2.97
CA MET A 62 6.02 17.43 -3.69
C MET A 62 7.22 16.69 -3.10
N LYS A 63 7.04 15.39 -2.81
CA LYS A 63 8.11 14.50 -2.38
C LYS A 63 8.89 14.05 -3.61
N MET A 64 10.06 14.66 -3.83
CA MET A 64 10.91 14.34 -4.98
C MET A 64 11.25 12.84 -5.06
N GLY A 65 11.55 12.20 -3.93
CA GLY A 65 11.81 10.75 -3.89
C GLY A 65 10.62 9.92 -4.37
N GLY A 66 9.39 10.27 -3.97
CA GLY A 66 8.19 9.56 -4.42
C GLY A 66 7.88 9.79 -5.91
N ALA A 67 8.10 11.00 -6.40
CA ALA A 67 7.95 11.32 -7.83
C ALA A 67 8.95 10.53 -8.69
N VAL A 68 10.23 10.53 -8.30
CA VAL A 68 11.28 9.77 -8.99
C VAL A 68 11.03 8.26 -8.91
N GLY A 69 10.59 7.76 -7.75
CA GLY A 69 10.27 6.34 -7.55
C GLY A 69 9.19 5.84 -8.51
N ILE A 70 8.11 6.61 -8.69
CA ILE A 70 7.05 6.27 -9.64
C ILE A 70 7.53 6.43 -11.08
N MET A 71 8.31 7.48 -11.38
CA MET A 71 8.84 7.69 -12.73
C MET A 71 9.74 6.53 -13.19
N MET A 72 10.64 6.06 -12.32
CA MET A 72 11.48 4.89 -12.59
C MET A 72 10.66 3.61 -12.68
N PHE A 73 9.67 3.44 -11.80
CA PHE A 73 8.75 2.31 -11.85
C PHE A 73 8.00 2.24 -13.19
N LEU A 74 7.54 3.35 -13.78
CA LEU A 74 6.85 3.35 -15.07
C LEU A 74 7.73 2.84 -16.22
N GLN A 75 9.05 2.95 -16.10
CA GLN A 75 10.03 2.46 -17.08
C GLN A 75 10.37 0.97 -16.93
N HIS A 76 9.71 0.24 -16.02
CA HIS A 76 9.98 -1.18 -15.78
C HIS A 76 9.76 -2.08 -17.01
N TRP A 77 8.98 -1.64 -17.98
CA TRP A 77 8.75 -2.35 -19.25
C TRP A 77 10.04 -2.52 -20.06
N TYR A 78 10.95 -1.55 -19.98
CA TYR A 78 12.23 -1.60 -20.66
C TYR A 78 13.30 -2.34 -19.85
N TRP A 79 13.23 -2.24 -18.51
CA TRP A 79 14.19 -2.89 -17.62
C TRP A 79 13.55 -3.31 -16.29
N TYR A 80 13.35 -4.62 -16.11
CA TYR A 80 12.71 -5.19 -14.92
C TYR A 80 13.31 -4.80 -13.56
N PRO A 81 14.65 -4.64 -13.40
CA PRO A 81 15.26 -4.17 -12.15
C PRO A 81 14.81 -2.78 -11.70
N LEU A 82 14.04 -2.03 -12.50
CA LEU A 82 13.45 -0.75 -12.10
C LEU A 82 12.18 -0.89 -11.24
N GLN A 83 11.59 -2.08 -11.15
CA GLN A 83 10.39 -2.31 -10.33
C GLN A 83 10.54 -1.93 -8.84
N PRO A 84 11.66 -2.24 -8.15
CA PRO A 84 11.81 -1.93 -6.72
C PRO A 84 11.88 -0.44 -6.40
N PHE A 85 12.12 0.44 -7.38
CA PHE A 85 12.16 1.90 -7.17
C PHE A 85 10.80 2.46 -6.72
N LEU A 86 9.71 1.70 -6.88
CA LEU A 86 8.41 2.04 -6.32
C LEU A 86 8.47 2.21 -4.79
N SER A 87 9.41 1.55 -4.11
CA SER A 87 9.60 1.67 -2.65
C SER A 87 9.88 3.10 -2.18
N LEU A 88 10.49 3.96 -3.02
CA LEU A 88 10.72 5.37 -2.68
C LEU A 88 9.42 6.18 -2.60
N ALA A 89 8.35 5.71 -3.24
CA ALA A 89 7.03 6.34 -3.18
C ALA A 89 6.19 5.85 -1.99
N PHE A 90 6.64 4.82 -1.28
CA PHE A 90 5.96 4.33 -0.08
C PHE A 90 6.19 5.29 1.09
N SER A 91 5.09 5.82 1.61
CA SER A 91 5.06 6.64 2.80
C SER A 91 4.31 5.89 3.90
N PRO A 92 4.90 5.71 5.10
CA PRO A 92 4.20 5.07 6.21
C PRO A 92 3.06 5.95 6.70
N THR A 93 1.93 5.33 7.04
CA THR A 93 0.77 6.00 7.64
C THR A 93 0.64 5.57 9.10
N MET A 94 1.38 6.22 9.98
CA MET A 94 1.35 5.94 11.41
C MET A 94 1.43 7.23 12.22
N PHE A 95 0.93 7.19 13.45
CA PHE A 95 1.16 8.23 14.44
C PHE A 95 2.36 7.84 15.30
N ILE A 96 3.37 8.72 15.37
CA ILE A 96 4.56 8.54 16.22
C ILE A 96 4.51 9.64 17.27
N GLY A 97 4.33 9.25 18.53
CA GLY A 97 4.44 10.15 19.67
C GLY A 97 5.90 10.23 20.14
N LEU A 98 6.43 11.44 20.28
CA LEU A 98 7.77 11.70 20.80
C LEU A 98 7.70 12.80 21.85
N ASN A 99 8.46 12.64 22.93
CA ASN A 99 8.64 13.70 23.92
C ASN A 99 9.70 14.72 23.43
N LYS A 100 9.83 15.85 24.14
CA LYS A 100 10.84 16.89 23.87
C LYS A 100 12.27 16.35 23.84
N ASP A 101 12.55 15.33 24.65
CA ASP A 101 13.86 14.68 24.76
C ASP A 101 14.06 13.55 23.73
N PHE A 102 13.18 13.44 22.73
CA PHE A 102 13.15 12.36 21.72
C PHE A 102 12.92 10.95 22.28
N ASP A 103 12.51 10.83 23.54
CA ASP A 103 12.07 9.56 24.12
C ASP A 103 10.68 9.15 23.64
N LEU A 104 10.45 7.83 23.59
CA LEU A 104 9.16 7.23 23.25
C LEU A 104 8.30 7.13 24.54
N PRO A 105 7.26 7.97 24.69
CA PRO A 105 6.38 7.90 25.86
C PRO A 105 5.54 6.62 25.83
N THR A 106 5.59 5.83 26.90
CA THR A 106 4.88 4.53 26.99
C THR A 106 3.40 4.66 27.38
N GLN A 107 2.99 5.80 27.95
CA GLN A 107 1.61 6.04 28.43
C GLN A 107 0.80 6.95 27.49
N PHE A 108 1.22 7.07 26.22
CA PHE A 108 0.52 7.90 25.24
C PHE A 108 -0.55 7.09 24.53
N GLU A 109 -1.82 7.49 24.68
CA GLU A 109 -2.96 6.91 23.97
C GLU A 109 -3.70 7.98 23.17
N VAL A 110 -4.20 7.60 21.98
CA VAL A 110 -4.99 8.48 21.11
C VAL A 110 -6.39 7.91 20.99
N THR A 111 -7.39 8.72 21.32
CA THR A 111 -8.80 8.33 21.15
C THR A 111 -9.24 8.57 19.71
N CYS A 112 -9.80 7.53 19.08
CA CYS A 112 -10.39 7.63 17.74
C CYS A 112 -11.90 7.48 17.83
N ASN A 113 -12.64 8.50 17.38
CA ASN A 113 -14.11 8.51 17.41
C ASN A 113 -14.76 7.76 16.24
N ALA A 114 -13.98 7.15 15.36
CA ALA A 114 -14.49 6.42 14.20
C ALA A 114 -14.62 4.93 14.50
N PRO A 115 -15.57 4.22 13.86
CA PRO A 115 -15.84 2.82 14.17
C PRO A 115 -14.63 1.92 13.82
N PRO A 116 -14.28 0.93 14.66
CA PRO A 116 -13.12 0.06 14.46
C PRO A 116 -13.08 -0.65 13.10
N ALA A 117 -14.25 -0.98 12.53
CA ALA A 117 -14.35 -1.63 11.22
C ALA A 117 -13.74 -0.80 10.07
N MET A 118 -13.69 0.53 10.20
CA MET A 118 -13.05 1.40 9.19
C MET A 118 -11.54 1.28 9.16
N PHE A 119 -10.92 0.76 10.23
CA PHE A 119 -9.47 0.63 10.37
C PHE A 119 -9.01 -0.82 10.47
N ALA A 120 -9.94 -1.77 10.31
CA ALA A 120 -9.61 -3.19 10.36
C ALA A 120 -8.60 -3.52 9.25
N TYR A 121 -7.46 -4.07 9.66
CA TYR A 121 -6.51 -4.67 8.73
C TYR A 121 -7.16 -5.86 8.02
N HIS A 122 -6.69 -6.12 6.82
CA HIS A 122 -7.08 -7.33 6.10
C HIS A 122 -6.55 -8.55 6.86
N LYS A 123 -7.44 -9.48 7.18
CA LYS A 123 -7.06 -10.77 7.75
C LYS A 123 -6.56 -11.63 6.61
N VAL A 124 -5.29 -12.03 6.65
CA VAL A 124 -4.78 -13.06 5.76
C VAL A 124 -5.41 -14.37 6.22
N GLU A 125 -6.31 -14.96 5.42
CA GLU A 125 -6.80 -16.31 5.67
C GLU A 125 -5.65 -17.28 5.39
N GLU A 126 -4.99 -17.78 6.43
CA GLU A 126 -4.09 -18.93 6.31
C GLU A 126 -4.93 -20.15 5.90
N LYS A 127 -4.63 -20.71 4.73
CA LYS A 127 -5.19 -21.98 4.23
C LYS A 127 -4.16 -23.09 4.38
#